data_AF-A0A9D9Y9B2-F1
#
_entry.id   AF-A0A9D9Y9B2-F1
#
_cell.length_a   1.000
_cell.length_b   1.000
_cell.length_c   1.000
_cell.angle_alpha   90.00
_cell.angle_beta   90.00
_cell.angle_gamma   90.00
#
_symmetry.space_group_name_H-M   'P 1'
#
loop_
_entity.id
_entity.type
_entity.pdbx_description
1 polymer ?
#
loop_
_entity_poly.entity_id
_entity_poly.type
_entity_poly.pdbx_seq_one_letter_code
_entity_poly.pdbx_strand_id
1 'polypeptide(L)'
;MEYSPDQHSLKCPKCGHGMSEVSYGDITVDRCSHCLGLWFDTGEADQLKARWMGDAVDTGFADEGRKWDSVEDIACPRCHRDMEKTSDPKQPHIWYETCSEHGLFMDAGEFTDYKHETLMDRFRSMIRGAR
;
A
#
# COMPACT_ATOMS: atom_id res chain seq x y z
N MET A 1 -4.21 28.05 -5.93
CA MET A 1 -4.41 26.68 -6.45
C MET A 1 -5.85 26.35 -6.17
N GLU A 2 -6.67 26.29 -7.22
CA GLU A 2 -8.11 26.06 -7.06
C GLU A 2 -8.35 24.57 -6.81
N TYR A 3 -8.96 24.31 -5.66
CA TYR A 3 -9.33 23.03 -5.11
C TYR A 3 -10.64 22.55 -5.78
N SER A 4 -10.69 21.28 -6.22
CA SER A 4 -11.82 20.70 -6.96
C SER A 4 -12.63 19.74 -6.06
N PRO A 5 -13.96 19.62 -6.23
CA PRO A 5 -14.90 19.16 -5.21
C PRO A 5 -15.07 17.63 -5.05
N ASP A 6 -14.24 16.79 -5.68
CA ASP A 6 -14.14 15.35 -5.35
C ASP A 6 -13.27 15.13 -4.11
N GLN A 7 -13.60 15.88 -3.05
CA GLN A 7 -12.88 15.96 -1.78
C GLN A 7 -12.46 14.57 -1.29
N HIS A 8 -11.15 14.32 -1.31
CA HIS A 8 -10.46 13.13 -0.82
C HIS A 8 -10.84 12.82 0.63
N SER A 9 -11.96 12.12 0.80
CA SER A 9 -12.46 11.60 2.06
C SER A 9 -12.65 10.09 1.90
N LEU A 10 -11.58 9.40 1.50
CA LEU A 10 -11.58 7.94 1.54
C LEU A 10 -11.71 7.50 2.99
N LYS A 11 -12.63 6.56 3.21
CA LYS A 11 -12.70 5.82 4.47
C LYS A 11 -11.89 4.56 4.31
N CYS A 12 -11.03 4.30 5.29
CA CYS A 12 -10.24 3.10 5.35
C CYS A 12 -11.18 1.88 5.31
N PRO A 13 -11.02 0.99 4.33
CA PRO A 13 -11.89 -0.17 4.17
C PRO A 13 -11.73 -1.17 5.32
N LYS A 14 -10.59 -1.14 6.04
CA LYS A 14 -10.29 -1.99 7.20
C LYS A 14 -10.91 -1.51 8.51
N CYS A 15 -10.81 -0.21 8.82
CA CYS A 15 -11.20 0.33 10.14
C CYS A 15 -12.20 1.50 10.11
N GLY A 16 -12.63 1.92 8.92
CA GLY A 16 -13.65 2.96 8.72
C GLY A 16 -13.21 4.41 8.99
N HIS A 17 -11.98 4.64 9.46
CA HIS A 17 -11.44 5.98 9.72
C HIS A 17 -11.05 6.70 8.43
N GLY A 18 -10.88 8.02 8.49
CA GLY A 18 -10.43 8.81 7.35
C GLY A 18 -9.02 8.42 6.89
N MET A 19 -8.78 8.58 5.60
CA MET A 19 -7.46 8.47 4.98
C MET A 19 -6.95 9.86 4.59
N SER A 20 -5.64 10.03 4.59
CA SER A 20 -4.97 11.26 4.21
C SER A 20 -3.89 10.97 3.19
N GLU A 21 -3.79 11.84 2.19
CA GLU A 21 -2.79 11.74 1.15
C GLU A 21 -1.37 11.85 1.72
N VAL A 22 -0.50 10.97 1.25
CA VAL A 22 0.94 11.01 1.48
C VAL A 22 1.64 10.85 0.13
N SER A 23 2.61 11.72 -0.14
CA SER A 23 3.29 11.76 -1.44
C SER A 23 4.75 11.35 -1.33
N TYR A 24 5.23 10.63 -2.33
CA TYR A 24 6.64 10.35 -2.57
C TYR A 24 7.01 10.82 -3.98
N GLY A 25 7.60 12.01 -4.06
CA GLY A 25 7.87 12.66 -5.34
C GLY A 25 6.58 13.04 -6.05
N ASP A 26 6.32 12.41 -7.19
CA ASP A 26 5.16 12.60 -8.06
C ASP A 26 4.02 11.60 -7.81
N ILE A 27 4.21 10.64 -6.91
CA ILE A 27 3.22 9.60 -6.60
C ILE A 27 2.57 9.95 -5.26
N THR A 28 1.24 9.94 -5.22
CA THR A 28 0.44 10.19 -4.02
C THR A 28 -0.36 8.93 -3.72
N VAL A 29 -0.42 8.52 -2.45
CA VAL A 29 -1.24 7.40 -1.99
C VAL A 29 -2.02 7.84 -0.76
N ASP A 30 -3.05 7.09 -0.38
CA ASP A 30 -3.86 7.41 0.78
C ASP A 30 -3.45 6.55 1.98
N ARG A 31 -3.18 7.17 3.13
CA ARG A 31 -2.85 6.47 4.38
C ARG A 31 -3.93 6.68 5.43
N CYS A 32 -4.37 5.59 6.05
CA CYS A 32 -5.33 5.65 7.14
C CYS A 32 -4.75 6.40 8.35
N SER A 33 -5.53 7.29 8.95
CA SER A 33 -5.13 8.04 10.15
C SER A 33 -5.15 7.21 11.44
N HIS A 34 -5.62 5.95 11.39
CA HIS A 34 -5.81 5.09 12.56
C HIS A 34 -5.00 3.80 12.47
N CYS A 35 -5.35 2.89 11.55
CA CYS A 35 -4.62 1.62 11.40
C CYS A 35 -3.33 1.74 10.59
N LEU A 36 -3.03 2.91 10.02
CA LEU A 36 -1.87 3.19 9.17
C LEU A 36 -1.79 2.39 7.85
N GLY A 37 -2.83 1.61 7.50
CA GLY A 37 -2.92 0.94 6.22
C GLY A 37 -2.98 1.90 5.03
N LEU A 38 -2.54 1.42 3.88
CA LEU A 38 -2.36 2.19 2.65
C LEU A 38 -3.36 1.77 1.58
N TRP A 39 -3.92 2.76 0.90
CA TRP A 39 -4.67 2.59 -0.33
C TRP A 39 -3.85 3.14 -1.48
N PHE A 40 -3.69 2.32 -2.52
CA PHE A 40 -3.00 2.66 -3.75
C PHE A 40 -4.01 2.61 -4.87
N ASP A 41 -4.12 3.68 -5.66
CA ASP A 41 -4.85 3.61 -6.91
C ASP A 41 -4.12 2.74 -7.93
N THR A 42 -4.85 2.36 -8.97
CA THR A 42 -4.36 1.50 -10.05
C THR A 42 -2.98 1.96 -10.58
N GLY A 43 -1.97 1.14 -10.34
CA GLY A 43 -0.59 1.33 -10.79
C GLY A 43 0.34 2.06 -9.83
N GLU A 44 -0.15 2.68 -8.76
CA GLU A 44 0.68 3.46 -7.82
C GLU A 44 1.63 2.58 -6.99
N ALA A 45 1.16 1.41 -6.55
CA ALA A 45 1.96 0.45 -5.80
C ALA A 45 3.21 0.00 -6.59
N ASP A 46 3.04 -0.32 -7.87
CA ASP A 46 4.14 -0.71 -8.76
C ASP A 46 5.11 0.45 -9.00
N GLN A 47 4.58 1.66 -9.19
CA GLN A 47 5.40 2.86 -9.36
C GLN A 47 6.26 3.13 -8.12
N LEU A 48 5.67 3.08 -6.92
CA LEU A 48 6.40 3.26 -5.66
C LEU A 48 7.39 2.14 -5.40
N LYS A 49 7.04 0.88 -5.72
CA LYS A 49 7.96 -0.26 -5.59
C LYS A 49 9.25 0.01 -6.36
N ALA A 50 9.14 0.53 -7.58
CA ALA A 50 10.28 0.85 -8.45
C ALA A 50 11.14 2.04 -7.98
N ARG A 51 10.60 2.97 -7.18
CA ARG A 51 11.36 4.12 -6.66
C ARG A 51 12.36 3.69 -5.59
N TRP A 52 13.55 4.28 -5.58
CA TRP A 52 14.45 4.17 -4.41
C TRP A 52 13.73 4.68 -3.16
N MET A 53 13.74 3.94 -2.05
CA MET A 53 13.06 4.31 -0.78
C MET A 53 11.57 4.66 -0.90
N GLY A 54 10.87 4.18 -1.92
CA GLY A 54 9.42 4.41 -2.08
C GLY A 54 8.54 3.84 -0.95
N ASP A 55 9.07 2.96 -0.12
CA ASP A 55 8.48 2.47 1.14
C ASP A 55 8.36 3.56 2.22
N ALA A 56 9.01 4.72 2.07
CA ALA A 56 8.96 5.79 3.07
C ALA A 56 7.54 6.33 3.37
N VAL A 57 6.55 6.03 2.51
CA VAL A 57 5.13 6.36 2.75
C VAL A 57 4.47 5.44 3.78
N ASP A 58 4.96 4.21 3.89
CA ASP A 58 4.53 3.19 4.82
C ASP A 58 5.22 3.37 6.16
N THR A 59 4.70 4.30 6.96
CA THR A 59 5.19 4.54 8.32
C THR A 59 4.56 3.60 9.35
N GLY A 60 3.69 2.69 8.90
CA GLY A 60 3.03 1.72 9.74
C GLY A 60 3.98 0.60 10.17
N PHE A 61 3.77 0.06 11.36
CA PHE A 61 4.47 -1.14 11.80
C PHE A 61 3.57 -2.36 11.63
N ALA A 62 4.16 -3.51 11.32
CA ALA A 62 3.44 -4.76 11.14
C ALA A 62 2.63 -5.21 12.37
N ASP A 63 3.00 -4.77 13.58
CA ASP A 63 2.21 -5.04 14.79
C ASP A 63 0.89 -4.25 14.84
N GLU A 64 0.83 -3.07 14.23
CA GLU A 64 -0.42 -2.33 14.05
C GLU A 64 -1.30 -3.02 13.01
N GLY A 65 -0.72 -3.42 11.87
CA GLY A 65 -1.42 -4.17 10.82
C GLY A 65 -2.07 -5.45 11.37
N ARG A 66 -1.30 -6.24 12.14
CA ARG A 66 -1.77 -7.48 12.77
C ARG A 66 -3.00 -7.34 13.67
N LYS A 67 -3.30 -6.15 14.20
CA LYS A 67 -4.52 -5.93 15.00
C LYS A 67 -5.79 -6.04 14.15
N TRP A 68 -5.66 -5.92 12.83
CA TRP A 68 -6.75 -5.92 11.88
C TRP A 68 -6.85 -7.20 11.03
N ASP A 69 -6.00 -8.21 11.28
CA ASP A 69 -6.00 -9.49 10.56
C ASP A 69 -7.36 -10.22 10.58
N SER A 70 -8.21 -9.95 11.58
CA SER A 70 -9.56 -10.53 11.68
C SER A 70 -10.60 -9.88 10.76
N VAL A 71 -10.27 -8.75 10.14
CA VAL A 71 -11.12 -8.06 9.15
C VAL A 71 -10.63 -8.46 7.76
N GLU A 72 -11.13 -9.59 7.27
CA GLU A 72 -10.70 -10.17 5.98
C GLU A 72 -11.54 -9.68 4.80
N ASP A 73 -12.85 -9.44 5.02
CA ASP A 73 -13.77 -8.99 3.97
C ASP A 73 -13.91 -7.47 4.02
N ILE A 74 -13.31 -6.79 3.05
CA ILE A 74 -13.39 -5.34 2.92
C ILE A 74 -13.95 -4.92 1.56
N ALA A 75 -14.62 -3.77 1.54
CA ALA A 75 -15.18 -3.18 0.33
C ALA A 75 -14.29 -2.08 -0.22
N CYS A 76 -14.21 -1.97 -1.54
CA CYS A 76 -13.46 -0.92 -2.21
C CYS A 76 -13.96 0.47 -1.76
N PRO A 77 -13.08 1.38 -1.30
CA PRO A 77 -13.50 2.69 -0.81
C PRO A 77 -13.99 3.63 -1.92
N ARG A 78 -13.76 3.28 -3.21
CA ARG A 78 -14.25 4.02 -4.38
C ARG A 78 -15.59 3.51 -4.92
N CYS A 79 -15.76 2.19 -5.08
CA CYS A 79 -16.98 1.61 -5.69
C CYS A 79 -17.83 0.72 -4.77
N HIS A 80 -17.40 0.51 -3.52
CA HIS A 80 -18.11 -0.24 -2.47
C HIS A 80 -18.43 -1.70 -2.79
N ARG A 81 -17.81 -2.29 -3.82
CA ARG A 81 -17.85 -3.73 -4.05
C ARG A 81 -16.78 -4.45 -3.23
N ASP A 82 -17.05 -5.70 -2.90
CA ASP A 82 -16.12 -6.58 -2.22
C ASP A 82 -14.80 -6.68 -3.00
N MET A 83 -13.69 -6.64 -2.27
CA MET A 83 -12.35 -6.75 -2.82
C MET A 83 -11.88 -8.21 -2.83
N GLU A 84 -11.02 -8.55 -3.79
CA GLU A 84 -10.41 -9.87 -3.88
C GLU A 84 -9.10 -9.91 -3.09
N LYS A 85 -9.00 -10.85 -2.14
CA LYS A 85 -7.76 -11.14 -1.41
C LYS A 85 -6.80 -11.92 -2.31
N THR A 86 -5.62 -11.36 -2.54
CA THR A 86 -4.58 -11.95 -3.39
C THR A 86 -3.21 -11.86 -2.71
N SER A 87 -2.20 -12.51 -3.29
CA SER A 87 -0.83 -12.49 -2.79
C SER A 87 0.17 -12.22 -3.90
N ASP A 88 1.35 -11.71 -3.53
CA ASP A 88 2.42 -11.49 -4.50
C ASP A 88 3.00 -12.86 -4.96
N PRO A 89 3.10 -13.13 -6.27
CA PRO A 89 3.62 -14.41 -6.77
C PRO A 89 5.07 -14.70 -6.35
N LYS A 90 5.87 -13.67 -6.05
CA LYS A 90 7.27 -13.83 -5.59
C LYS A 90 7.35 -13.92 -4.06
N GLN A 91 6.38 -13.33 -3.36
CA GLN A 91 6.30 -13.30 -1.90
C GLN A 91 4.90 -13.73 -1.42
N PRO A 92 4.57 -15.04 -1.44
CA PRO A 92 3.22 -15.55 -1.13
C PRO A 92 2.76 -15.33 0.32
N HIS A 93 3.64 -14.84 1.18
CA HIS A 93 3.32 -14.47 2.56
C HIS A 93 2.74 -13.05 2.68
N ILE A 94 2.84 -12.25 1.62
CA ILE A 94 2.28 -10.89 1.55
C ILE A 94 0.91 -11.01 0.90
N TRP A 95 -0.12 -10.72 1.68
CA TRP A 95 -1.51 -10.69 1.24
C TRP A 95 -1.96 -9.24 1.11
N TYR A 96 -2.81 -8.96 0.14
CA TYR A 96 -3.40 -7.64 -0.04
C TYR A 96 -4.73 -7.78 -0.75
N GLU A 97 -5.63 -6.84 -0.52
CA GLU A 97 -6.94 -6.83 -1.17
C GLU A 97 -6.92 -5.95 -2.42
N THR A 98 -7.57 -6.40 -3.48
CA THR A 98 -7.58 -5.72 -4.78
C THR A 98 -8.99 -5.42 -5.27
N CYS A 99 -9.14 -4.26 -5.91
CA CYS A 99 -10.26 -3.89 -6.75
C CYS A 99 -9.73 -3.68 -8.17
N SER A 100 -10.16 -4.53 -9.11
CA SER A 100 -9.66 -4.56 -10.49
C SER A 100 -9.79 -3.24 -11.27
N GLU A 101 -10.67 -2.33 -10.84
CA GLU A 101 -10.87 -1.04 -11.50
C GLU A 101 -10.19 0.14 -10.77
N HIS A 102 -10.03 0.05 -9.45
CA HIS A 102 -9.71 1.23 -8.64
C HIS A 102 -8.35 1.19 -7.95
N GLY A 103 -7.88 0.02 -7.52
CA GLY A 103 -6.66 -0.02 -6.71
C GLY A 103 -6.56 -1.22 -5.78
N LEU A 104 -5.64 -1.12 -4.82
CA LEU A 104 -5.41 -2.14 -3.81
C LEU A 104 -5.20 -1.52 -2.43
N PHE A 105 -5.45 -2.33 -1.40
CA PHE A 105 -5.22 -1.99 -0.01
C PHE A 105 -4.14 -2.89 0.58
N MET A 106 -3.23 -2.32 1.37
CA MET A 106 -2.24 -3.06 2.14
C MET A 106 -2.32 -2.62 3.61
N ASP A 107 -2.22 -3.57 4.53
CA ASP A 107 -2.14 -3.28 5.94
C ASP A 107 -0.80 -2.60 6.30
N ALA A 108 -0.77 -1.98 7.48
CA ALA A 108 0.40 -1.24 7.94
C ALA A 108 1.66 -2.11 7.96
N GLY A 109 2.75 -1.60 7.34
CA GLY A 109 4.04 -2.28 7.27
C GLY A 109 4.17 -3.33 6.15
N GLU A 110 3.07 -3.71 5.47
CA GLU A 110 3.14 -4.73 4.41
C GLU A 110 3.82 -4.22 3.14
N PHE A 111 3.67 -2.94 2.82
CA PHE A 111 4.31 -2.36 1.63
C PHE A 111 5.84 -2.26 1.80
N THR A 112 6.30 -2.02 3.03
CA THR A 112 7.72 -2.09 3.39
C THR A 112 8.28 -3.48 3.11
N ASP A 113 7.60 -4.54 3.57
CA ASP A 113 7.99 -5.94 3.31
C ASP A 113 7.98 -6.26 1.80
N TYR A 114 6.94 -5.80 1.11
CA TYR A 114 6.78 -5.94 -0.34
C TYR A 114 7.94 -5.35 -1.15
N LYS A 115 8.58 -4.29 -0.67
CA LYS A 115 9.72 -3.65 -1.33
C LYS A 115 11.06 -4.34 -1.03
N HIS A 116 11.26 -4.86 0.18
CA HIS A 116 12.57 -5.31 0.64
C HIS A 116 13.17 -6.48 -0.16
N GLU A 117 12.37 -7.30 -0.86
CA GLU A 117 12.86 -8.26 -1.87
C GLU A 117 13.81 -7.58 -2.87
N THR A 118 13.38 -6.47 -3.46
CA THR A 118 14.15 -5.75 -4.46
C THR A 118 15.37 -5.05 -3.88
N LEU A 119 15.31 -4.59 -2.64
CA LEU A 119 16.46 -3.95 -1.98
C LEU A 119 17.55 -4.98 -1.69
N MET A 120 17.20 -6.17 -1.20
CA MET A 120 18.16 -7.26 -1.03
C MET A 120 18.74 -7.73 -2.38
N ASP A 121 17.93 -7.80 -3.44
CA ASP A 121 18.41 -8.17 -4.77
C ASP A 121 19.30 -7.10 -5.41
N ARG A 122 18.99 -5.81 -5.25
CA ARG A 122 19.86 -4.71 -5.68
C ARG A 122 21.15 -4.64 -4.86
N PHE A 123 21.08 -4.90 -3.56
CA PHE A 123 22.26 -4.98 -2.69
C PHE A 123 23.14 -6.17 -3.05
N ARG A 124 22.56 -7.35 -3.34
CA ARG A 124 23.27 -8.52 -3.85
C ARG A 124 23.91 -8.26 -5.23
N SER A 125 23.22 -7.53 -6.11
CA SER A 125 23.76 -7.11 -7.41
C SER A 125 24.95 -6.17 -7.26
N MET A 126 24.90 -5.21 -6.34
CA MET A 126 26.04 -4.32 -6.03
C MET A 126 27.24 -5.07 -5.42
N ILE A 127 27.00 -6.06 -4.55
CA ILE A 127 28.09 -6.88 -3.97
C ILE A 127 28.72 -7.80 -5.01
N ARG A 128 27.95 -8.28 -6.00
CA ARG A 128 28.46 -9.12 -7.10
C ARG A 128 29.10 -8.34 -8.26
N GLY A 129 29.09 -7.01 -8.21
CA GLY A 129 29.65 -6.12 -9.24
C GLY A 129 31.14 -5.76 -9.09
N ALA A 130 31.83 -6.25 -8.06
CA ALA A 130 33.26 -6.09 -7.90
C ALA A 130 33.99 -7.39 -8.30
N ARG A 131 34.15 -7.61 -9.61
CA ARG A 131 35.13 -8.56 -10.15
C ARG A 131 35.56 -8.16 -11.55
#